data_AF-A0A239WJW4-F1
#
_entry.id   AF-A0A239WJW4-F1
#
_cell.length_a   1.000
_cell.length_b   1.000
_cell.length_c   1.000
_cell.angle_alpha   90.00
_cell.angle_beta   90.00
_cell.angle_gamma   90.00
#
_symmetry.space_group_name_H-M   'P 1'
#
loop_
_entity.id
_entity.type
_entity.pdbx_description
1 polymer ?
#
loop_
_entity_poly.entity_id
_entity_poly.type
_entity_poly.pdbx_seq_one_letter_code
_entity_poly.pdbx_strand_id
1 'polypeptide(L)'
;MKGQLIKGKASGRRYQRISLVAGLINGVLIAPMTYKDTMTSDFFEAWFQKFLLPTLETTSVIIMDNAKFHRMSRLKVLSKEQAKGLV
;
A
#
# COMPACT_ATOMS: atom_id res chain seq x y z
N MET A 1 13.21 -31.51 40.32
CA MET A 1 12.54 -31.45 39.01
C MET A 1 13.51 -30.79 38.02
N LYS A 2 13.88 -31.44 36.91
CA LYS A 2 14.75 -30.82 35.89
C LYS A 2 13.89 -30.00 34.92
N GLY A 3 14.32 -28.78 34.58
CA GLY A 3 13.61 -27.91 33.66
C GLY A 3 13.46 -28.50 32.26
N GLN A 4 12.38 -28.16 31.57
CA GLN A 4 12.06 -28.64 30.23
C GLN A 4 12.71 -27.72 29.18
N LEU A 5 13.31 -28.32 28.14
CA LEU A 5 13.86 -27.59 27.00
C LEU A 5 12.75 -26.91 26.20
N ILE A 6 12.71 -25.58 26.21
CA ILE A 6 11.87 -24.80 25.30
C ILE A 6 12.66 -24.64 23.98
N LYS A 7 12.16 -25.24 22.89
CA LYS A 7 12.77 -25.07 21.56
C LYS A 7 12.69 -23.59 21.15
N GLY A 8 13.82 -22.89 21.25
CA GLY A 8 13.96 -21.51 20.82
C GLY A 8 14.08 -21.38 19.29
N LYS A 9 13.41 -20.34 18.75
CA LYS A 9 13.42 -19.87 17.35
C LYS A 9 13.01 -20.89 16.28
N ALA A 10 11.76 -20.79 15.85
CA ALA A 10 11.39 -21.10 14.48
C ALA A 10 11.82 -19.93 13.58
N SER A 11 12.83 -20.13 12.73
CA SER A 11 13.12 -19.16 11.67
C SER A 11 11.98 -19.20 10.66
N GLY A 12 11.36 -18.04 10.37
CA GLY A 12 10.38 -17.94 9.28
C GLY A 12 11.00 -18.46 7.98
N ARG A 13 10.28 -19.32 7.26
CA ARG A 13 10.75 -19.84 5.97
C ARG A 13 10.80 -18.69 4.96
N ARG A 14 11.95 -18.49 4.31
CA ARG A 14 12.11 -17.52 3.22
C ARG A 14 11.52 -18.12 1.94
N TYR A 15 10.24 -17.86 1.72
CA TYR A 15 9.60 -18.02 0.41
C TYR A 15 9.82 -16.77 -0.44
N GLN A 16 9.76 -16.89 -1.77
CA GLN A 16 9.62 -15.71 -2.63
C GLN A 16 8.35 -14.96 -2.22
N ARG A 17 8.49 -13.68 -1.87
CA ARG A 17 7.37 -12.84 -1.47
C ARG A 17 6.77 -12.19 -2.72
N ILE A 18 5.46 -12.32 -2.88
CA ILE A 18 4.68 -11.46 -3.75
C ILE A 18 3.85 -10.57 -2.81
N SER A 19 4.03 -9.27 -2.95
CA SER A 19 3.33 -8.24 -2.20
C SER A 19 2.12 -7.75 -3.01
N LEU A 20 1.09 -7.26 -2.34
CA LEU A 20 -0.11 -6.67 -2.94
C LEU A 20 -0.27 -5.22 -2.45
N VAL A 21 -0.67 -4.33 -3.35
CA VAL A 21 -1.21 -3.01 -3.01
C VAL A 21 -2.58 -2.87 -3.67
N ALA A 22 -3.56 -2.36 -2.92
CA ALA A 22 -4.93 -2.16 -3.36
C ALA A 22 -5.61 -1.12 -2.46
N GLY A 23 -6.61 -0.42 -2.99
CA GLY A 23 -7.62 0.24 -2.17
C GLY A 23 -8.74 -0.73 -1.80
N LEU A 24 -9.52 -0.41 -0.77
CA LEU A 24 -10.68 -1.19 -0.33
C LEU A 24 -11.88 -0.27 -0.13
N ILE A 25 -12.97 -0.52 -0.85
CA ILE A 25 -14.24 0.22 -0.72
C ILE A 25 -15.37 -0.80 -0.59
N ASN A 26 -16.16 -0.73 0.49
CA ASN A 26 -17.30 -1.62 0.74
C ASN A 26 -16.98 -3.12 0.60
N GLY A 27 -15.78 -3.53 1.05
CA GLY A 27 -15.32 -4.92 0.96
C GLY A 27 -14.79 -5.33 -0.43
N VAL A 28 -14.78 -4.42 -1.41
CA VAL A 28 -14.29 -4.66 -2.77
C VAL A 28 -12.91 -4.02 -2.95
N LEU A 29 -11.97 -4.81 -3.48
CA LEU A 29 -10.63 -4.31 -3.83
C LEU A 29 -10.69 -3.46 -5.10
N ILE A 30 -10.06 -2.30 -5.04
CA ILE A 30 -9.87 -1.39 -6.18
C ILE A 30 -8.39 -1.17 -6.46
N ALA A 31 -8.06 -0.89 -7.72
CA ALA A 31 -6.68 -0.70 -8.17
C ALA A 31 -5.68 -1.80 -7.69
N PRO A 32 -6.04 -3.10 -7.66
CA PRO A 32 -5.14 -4.12 -7.12
C PRO A 32 -3.92 -4.31 -8.02
N MET A 33 -2.73 -4.42 -7.41
CA MET A 33 -1.49 -4.71 -8.11
C MET A 33 -0.54 -5.54 -7.25
N THR A 34 -0.02 -6.62 -7.83
CA THR A 34 1.02 -7.44 -7.21
C THR A 34 2.42 -7.00 -7.62
N TYR A 35 3.40 -7.07 -6.72
CA TYR A 35 4.79 -6.72 -6.97
C TYR A 35 5.74 -7.61 -6.16
N LYS A 36 6.98 -7.80 -6.61
CA LYS A 36 7.97 -8.68 -5.95
C LYS A 36 8.94 -7.92 -5.05
N ASP A 37 9.23 -6.67 -5.38
CA ASP A 37 10.22 -5.86 -4.68
C ASP A 37 9.65 -5.18 -3.43
N THR A 38 10.46 -4.35 -2.79
CA THR A 38 10.03 -3.55 -1.64
C THR A 38 9.25 -2.33 -2.10
N MET A 39 8.16 -2.01 -1.41
CA MET A 39 7.42 -0.76 -1.64
C MET A 39 8.30 0.45 -1.30
N THR A 40 8.58 1.28 -2.31
CA THR A 40 9.26 2.57 -2.15
C THR A 40 8.25 3.70 -2.27
N SER A 41 8.61 4.90 -1.82
CA SER A 41 7.77 6.09 -2.01
C SER A 41 7.45 6.32 -3.49
N ASP A 42 8.45 6.29 -4.36
CA ASP A 42 8.25 6.60 -5.78
C ASP A 42 7.37 5.55 -6.46
N PHE A 43 7.51 4.28 -6.07
CA PHE A 43 6.63 3.21 -6.55
C PHE A 43 5.20 3.39 -6.04
N PHE A 44 5.03 3.70 -4.75
CA PHE A 44 3.73 3.97 -4.17
C PHE A 44 3.05 5.17 -4.84
N GLU A 45 3.77 6.28 -5.02
CA GLU A 45 3.29 7.51 -5.66
C GLU A 45 2.87 7.26 -7.11
N ALA A 46 3.65 6.48 -7.86
CA ALA A 46 3.29 6.07 -9.22
C ALA A 46 2.04 5.20 -9.24
N TRP A 47 1.92 4.23 -8.32
CA TRP A 47 0.72 3.41 -8.21
C TRP A 47 -0.51 4.26 -7.81
N PHE A 48 -0.33 5.13 -6.82
CA PHE A 48 -1.35 6.04 -6.30
C PHE A 48 -1.90 6.94 -7.42
N GLN A 49 -1.03 7.58 -8.19
CA GLN A 49 -1.44 8.46 -9.28
C GLN A 49 -2.06 7.71 -10.46
N LYS A 50 -1.43 6.62 -10.90
CA LYS A 50 -1.81 5.96 -12.16
C LYS A 50 -2.96 4.97 -12.02
N PHE A 51 -3.14 4.38 -10.84
CA PHE A 51 -4.12 3.32 -10.62
C PHE A 51 -5.15 3.70 -9.56
N LEU A 52 -4.74 4.22 -8.40
CA LEU A 52 -5.71 4.51 -7.34
C LEU A 52 -6.58 5.73 -7.67
N LEU A 53 -5.97 6.90 -7.88
CA LEU A 53 -6.70 8.15 -8.08
C LEU A 53 -7.74 8.11 -9.21
N PRO A 54 -7.49 7.49 -10.38
CA PRO A 54 -8.49 7.41 -11.45
C PRO A 54 -9.70 6.52 -11.12
N THR A 55 -9.59 5.65 -10.11
CA THR A 55 -10.69 4.75 -9.69
C THR A 55 -11.59 5.34 -8.61
N LEU A 56 -11.21 6.49 -8.05
CA LEU A 56 -11.96 7.14 -6.98
C LEU A 56 -13.01 8.11 -7.54
N GLU A 57 -14.15 8.19 -6.86
CA GLU A 57 -15.12 9.26 -7.08
C GLU A 57 -14.57 10.59 -6.56
N THR A 58 -15.05 11.71 -7.11
CA THR A 58 -14.59 13.08 -6.81
C THR A 58 -14.64 13.42 -5.31
N THR A 59 -15.49 12.77 -4.52
CA THR A 59 -15.56 12.94 -3.06
C THR A 59 -15.20 11.65 -2.34
N SER A 60 -13.90 11.34 -2.30
CA SER A 60 -13.37 10.15 -1.62
C SER A 60 -12.43 10.53 -0.47
N VAL A 61 -12.48 9.78 0.63
CA VAL A 61 -11.50 9.86 1.73
C VAL A 61 -10.58 8.66 1.67
N ILE A 62 -9.28 8.90 1.59
CA ILE A 62 -8.26 7.84 1.57
C ILE A 62 -7.69 7.69 2.99
N ILE A 63 -7.79 6.48 3.54
CA ILE A 63 -7.22 6.11 4.83
C ILE A 63 -6.08 5.12 4.58
N MET A 64 -4.91 5.40 5.16
CA MET A 64 -3.69 4.61 5.03
C MET A 64 -3.03 4.46 6.40
N ASP A 65 -2.20 3.44 6.57
CA ASP A 65 -1.33 3.31 7.74
C ASP A 65 -0.21 4.36 7.75
N ASN A 66 0.52 4.49 8.87
CA ASN A 66 1.63 5.45 8.97
C ASN A 66 2.96 4.85 8.48
N ALA A 67 3.00 4.42 7.22
CA ALA A 67 4.23 3.92 6.61
C ALA A 67 5.12 5.06 6.08
N LYS A 68 6.44 4.95 6.27
CA LYS A 68 7.42 5.97 5.85
C LYS A 68 7.37 6.31 4.36
N PHE A 69 6.88 5.40 3.53
CA PHE A 69 6.79 5.63 2.08
C PHE A 69 5.60 6.52 1.68
N HIS A 70 4.62 6.73 2.55
CA HIS A 70 3.48 7.63 2.32
C HIS A 70 3.88 9.10 2.51
N ARG A 71 4.54 9.69 1.51
CA ARG A 71 4.94 11.10 1.54
C ARG A 71 3.73 12.02 1.38
N MET A 72 3.07 12.33 2.49
CA MET A 72 1.81 13.10 2.50
C MET A 72 1.88 14.43 1.75
N SER A 73 3.03 15.12 1.74
CA SER A 73 3.23 16.34 0.95
C SER A 73 3.07 16.09 -0.55
N ARG A 74 3.65 15.01 -1.07
CA ARG A 74 3.59 14.63 -2.47
C ARG A 74 2.23 14.05 -2.86
N LEU A 75 1.62 13.22 -2.01
CA LEU A 75 0.28 12.67 -2.24
C LEU A 75 -0.77 13.78 -2.35
N LYS A 76 -0.71 14.83 -1.52
CA LYS A 76 -1.60 16.00 -1.62
C LYS A 76 -1.46 16.74 -2.95
N VAL A 77 -0.25 16.82 -3.52
CA VAL A 77 -0.03 17.43 -4.84
C VAL A 77 -0.68 16.56 -5.91
N LEU A 78 -0.41 15.25 -5.91
CA LEU A 78 -0.99 14.29 -6.85
C LEU A 78 -2.53 14.32 -6.85
N SER A 79 -3.16 14.34 -5.66
CA SER A 79 -4.62 14.42 -5.54
C SER A 79 -5.19 15.71 -6.13
N LYS A 80 -4.49 16.85 -5.99
CA LYS A 80 -4.91 18.13 -6.57
C LYS A 80 -4.73 18.17 -8.09
N GLU A 81 -3.67 17.56 -8.61
CA GLU A 81 -3.43 17.46 -10.06
C GLU A 81 -4.54 16.64 -10.73
N GLN A 82 -4.93 15.51 -10.13
CA GLN A 82 -6.04 14.70 -10.65
C GLN A 82 -7.36 15.47 -10.69
N ALA A 83 -7.69 16.20 -9.62
CA ALA A 83 -8.94 16.96 -9.55
C ALA A 83 -9.05 18.05 -10.63
N LYS A 84 -7.92 18.62 -11.07
CA LYS A 84 -7.87 19.63 -12.13
C LYS A 84 -8.03 19.08 -13.54
N GLY A 85 -7.72 17.80 -13.76
CA GLY A 85 -7.84 17.14 -15.07
C GLY A 85 -9.24 16.67 -15.43
N LEU A 86 -10.22 16.88 -14.54
CA LEU A 86 -11.64 16.50 -14.71
C LEU A 86 -12.54 17.70 -15.09
N VAL A 87 -11.95 18.84 -15.47
CA VAL A 87 -12.65 20.07 -15.90
C VAL A 87 -12.54 20.26 -17.40
#